data_AF-R5I012-F1
#
_entry.id   AF-R5I012-F1
#
_cell.length_a   1.000
_cell.length_b   1.000
_cell.length_c   1.000
_cell.angle_alpha   90.00
_cell.angle_beta   90.00
_cell.angle_gamma   90.00
#
_symmetry.space_group_name_H-M   'P 1'
#
loop_
_entity.id
_entity.type
_entity.pdbx_description
1 polymer ?
#
loop_
_entity_poly.entity_id
_entity_poly.type
_entity_poly.pdbx_seq_one_letter_code
_entity_poly.pdbx_strand_id
1 'polypeptide(L)'
;MNTAETNPRPWSQYTGMIIKAIWIYTIAGIFGAIFGAIDRILNPVSILAALSGEDAPGSAFGTLDTICQILVIAGYVLFFLNIKKFVDIQTTDADRKAAKDIYIAYILLIVAIVADFIPVIGGIAWLVLVIIGYIKLLSGFKSLKTSAAWTDEARSGAGLIFSSTIWLLAGAVISIIPFVGGFLNALITLIIFFTILRGWKKIQAGAPAA
;
A
#
# COMPACT_ATOMS: atom_id res chain seq x y z
N MET A 1 -42.12 -13.99 -5.57
CA MET A 1 -40.74 -14.39 -5.91
C MET A 1 -40.03 -13.12 -6.35
N ASN A 2 -39.40 -12.40 -5.42
CA ASN A 2 -38.70 -11.14 -5.70
C ASN A 2 -37.24 -11.46 -5.98
N THR A 3 -36.84 -11.38 -7.25
CA THR A 3 -35.43 -11.37 -7.64
C THR A 3 -34.85 -10.03 -7.22
N ALA A 4 -34.23 -9.98 -6.04
CA ALA A 4 -33.43 -8.85 -5.64
C ALA A 4 -32.27 -8.71 -6.64
N GLU A 5 -32.33 -7.71 -7.51
CA GLU A 5 -31.19 -7.28 -8.32
C GLU A 5 -30.06 -6.83 -7.38
N THR A 6 -29.16 -7.74 -7.03
CA THR A 6 -27.95 -7.40 -6.29
C THR A 6 -26.99 -6.68 -7.23
N ASN A 7 -26.97 -5.36 -7.12
CA ASN A 7 -26.20 -4.45 -7.94
C ASN A 7 -24.67 -4.74 -7.82
N PRO A 8 -23.95 -5.06 -8.91
CA PRO A 8 -22.48 -5.19 -8.89
C PRO A 8 -21.73 -3.85 -8.67
N ARG A 9 -22.47 -2.74 -8.55
CA ARG A 9 -21.95 -1.37 -8.43
C ARG A 9 -21.06 -1.13 -7.21
N PRO A 10 -21.37 -1.59 -5.97
CA PRO A 10 -20.53 -1.33 -4.80
C PRO A 10 -19.15 -1.99 -4.91
N TRP A 11 -19.09 -3.21 -5.46
CA TRP A 11 -17.85 -3.95 -5.63
C TRP A 11 -16.86 -3.23 -6.55
N SER A 12 -17.28 -2.93 -7.79
CA SER A 12 -16.40 -2.30 -8.77
C SER A 12 -16.03 -0.87 -8.38
N GLN A 13 -16.90 -0.19 -7.63
CA GLN A 13 -16.67 1.13 -7.08
C GLN A 13 -15.59 1.11 -5.99
N TYR A 14 -15.69 0.21 -5.00
CA TYR A 14 -14.72 0.18 -3.88
C TYR A 14 -13.36 -0.34 -4.32
N THR A 15 -13.31 -1.40 -5.11
CA THR A 15 -12.07 -1.91 -5.71
C THR A 15 -11.44 -0.92 -6.70
N GLY A 16 -12.26 -0.20 -7.47
CA GLY A 16 -11.81 0.90 -8.32
C GLY A 16 -11.23 2.07 -7.53
N MET A 17 -11.82 2.43 -6.40
CA MET A 17 -11.28 3.46 -5.52
C MET A 17 -9.98 3.03 -4.83
N ILE A 18 -9.80 1.74 -4.51
CA ILE A 18 -8.52 1.20 -4.05
C ILE A 18 -7.43 1.46 -5.10
N ILE A 19 -7.69 1.12 -6.37
CA ILE A 19 -6.75 1.35 -7.47
C ILE A 19 -6.40 2.84 -7.62
N LYS A 20 -7.43 3.72 -7.60
CA LYS A 20 -7.23 5.18 -7.68
C LYS A 20 -6.41 5.71 -6.51
N ALA A 21 -6.69 5.25 -5.30
CA ALA A 21 -5.95 5.62 -4.10
C ALA A 21 -4.46 5.24 -4.21
N ILE A 22 -4.17 4.03 -4.70
CA ILE A 22 -2.80 3.56 -4.98
C ILE A 22 -2.07 4.51 -5.93
N TRP A 23 -2.72 4.92 -7.02
CA TRP A 23 -2.16 5.88 -7.96
C TRP A 23 -1.90 7.24 -7.32
N ILE A 24 -2.85 7.78 -6.54
CA ILE A 24 -2.72 9.09 -5.91
C ILE A 24 -1.50 9.14 -5.01
N TYR A 25 -1.39 8.24 -4.02
CA TYR A 25 -0.26 8.32 -3.09
C TYR A 25 1.08 7.97 -3.75
N THR A 26 1.08 7.10 -4.77
CA THR A 26 2.33 6.71 -5.44
C THR A 26 2.86 7.82 -6.34
N ILE A 27 1.99 8.44 -7.15
CA ILE A 27 2.39 9.57 -8.01
C ILE A 27 2.82 10.76 -7.15
N ALA A 28 2.03 11.11 -6.12
CA ALA A 28 2.36 12.20 -5.21
C ALA A 28 3.68 11.92 -4.47
N GLY A 29 3.93 10.68 -4.04
CA GLY A 29 5.19 10.28 -3.43
C GLY A 29 6.39 10.41 -4.36
N ILE A 30 6.25 10.03 -5.65
CA ILE A 30 7.31 10.21 -6.65
C ILE A 30 7.62 11.69 -6.87
N PHE A 31 6.60 12.54 -7.04
CA PHE A 31 6.81 13.98 -7.20
C PHE A 31 7.44 14.60 -5.96
N GLY A 32 6.98 14.24 -4.75
CA GLY A 32 7.58 14.68 -3.49
C GLY A 32 9.06 14.28 -3.38
N ALA A 33 9.41 13.05 -3.76
CA ALA A 33 10.80 12.59 -3.78
C ALA A 33 11.68 13.37 -4.78
N ILE A 34 11.14 13.67 -5.98
CA ILE A 34 11.85 14.46 -7.00
C ILE A 34 12.07 15.90 -6.51
N PHE A 35 11.02 16.56 -6.02
CA PHE A 35 11.12 17.93 -5.50
C PHE A 35 12.07 18.01 -4.32
N GLY A 36 11.98 17.08 -3.37
CA GLY A 36 12.90 17.00 -2.24
C GLY A 36 14.35 16.75 -2.66
N ALA A 37 14.60 15.97 -3.72
CA ALA A 37 15.95 15.79 -4.25
C ALA A 37 16.49 17.06 -4.92
N ILE A 38 15.67 17.78 -5.69
CA ILE A 38 16.05 19.06 -6.31
C ILE A 38 16.30 20.12 -5.23
N ASP A 39 15.43 20.22 -4.22
CA ASP A 39 15.60 21.17 -3.10
C ASP A 39 16.92 20.95 -2.36
N ARG A 40 17.36 19.69 -2.17
CA ARG A 40 18.67 19.38 -1.57
C ARG A 40 19.86 19.85 -2.44
N ILE A 41 19.70 19.86 -3.76
CA ILE A 41 20.74 20.35 -4.70
C ILE A 41 20.76 21.88 -4.73
N LEU A 42 19.59 22.52 -4.75
CA LEU A 42 19.45 23.97 -4.83
C LEU A 42 19.76 24.66 -3.49
N ASN A 43 19.47 24.01 -2.36
CA ASN A 43 19.69 24.51 -1.01
C ASN A 43 20.54 23.53 -0.15
N PRO A 44 21.82 23.31 -0.50
CA PRO A 44 22.70 22.37 0.22
C PRO A 44 23.02 22.81 1.67
N VAL A 45 22.78 24.08 1.99
CA VAL A 45 23.00 24.69 3.32
C VAL A 45 21.94 24.26 4.35
N SER A 46 20.83 23.66 3.91
CA SER A 46 19.69 23.26 4.76
C SER A 46 20.05 22.26 5.87
N ILE A 47 21.03 21.37 5.64
CA ILE A 47 21.50 20.41 6.67
C ILE A 47 22.29 21.14 7.78
N LEU A 48 23.08 22.16 7.42
CA LEU A 48 23.86 22.94 8.38
C LEU A 48 22.95 23.92 9.15
N ALA A 49 21.97 24.52 8.47
CA ALA A 49 20.96 25.40 9.06
C ALA A 49 20.05 24.65 10.06
N ALA A 50 19.62 23.43 9.72
CA ALA A 50 18.84 22.57 10.61
C ALA A 50 19.61 22.14 11.87
N LEU A 51 20.94 22.14 11.83
CA LEU A 51 21.82 21.86 12.97
C LEU A 51 22.24 23.11 13.74
N SER A 52 22.25 24.30 13.11
CA SER A 52 22.59 25.58 13.72
C SER A 52 21.39 26.30 14.37
N GLY A 53 20.16 25.85 14.10
CA GLY A 53 18.94 26.49 14.59
C GLY A 53 18.59 27.78 13.86
N GLU A 54 19.24 28.05 12.73
CA GLU A 54 18.88 29.14 11.84
C GLU A 54 17.63 28.77 11.02
N ASP A 55 16.84 29.77 10.65
CA ASP A 55 15.70 29.56 9.75
C ASP A 55 16.21 28.91 8.45
N ALA A 56 15.81 27.65 8.25
CA ALA A 56 16.18 26.93 7.04
C ALA A 56 15.68 27.72 5.83
N PRO A 57 16.50 27.89 4.78
CA PRO A 57 16.04 28.54 3.56
C PRO A 57 14.79 27.83 3.05
N GLY A 58 13.74 28.60 2.77
CA GLY A 58 12.46 28.07 2.31
C GLY A 58 12.65 27.14 1.11
N SER A 59 11.91 26.03 1.08
CA SER A 59 11.87 25.10 -0.05
C SER A 59 11.59 25.86 -1.35
N ALA A 60 12.35 25.59 -2.42
CA ALA A 60 12.10 26.20 -3.73
C ALA A 60 10.74 25.76 -4.31
N PHE A 61 10.17 24.68 -3.77
CA PHE A 61 8.88 24.11 -4.13
C PHE A 61 7.86 24.12 -2.98
N GLY A 62 8.00 24.98 -1.96
CA GLY A 62 7.29 24.83 -0.67
C GLY A 62 5.79 24.49 -0.75
N THR A 63 5.02 25.19 -1.59
CA THR A 63 3.59 24.89 -1.79
C THR A 63 3.36 23.56 -2.51
N LEU A 64 4.18 23.22 -3.51
CA LEU A 64 4.07 21.98 -4.28
C LEU A 64 4.47 20.76 -3.45
N ASP A 65 5.51 20.86 -2.63
CA ASP A 65 5.91 19.82 -1.69
C ASP A 65 4.79 19.54 -0.67
N THR A 66 4.21 20.61 -0.10
CA THR A 66 3.05 20.52 0.80
C THR A 66 1.86 19.84 0.13
N ILE A 67 1.53 20.19 -1.12
CA ILE A 67 0.45 19.53 -1.87
C ILE A 67 0.75 18.04 -2.07
N CYS A 68 1.98 17.67 -2.42
CA CYS A 68 2.36 16.27 -2.59
C CYS A 68 2.20 15.48 -1.28
N GLN A 69 2.64 16.03 -0.15
CA GLN A 69 2.49 15.39 1.16
C GLN A 69 1.02 15.21 1.53
N ILE A 70 0.17 16.23 1.31
CA ILE A 70 -1.27 16.13 1.52
C ILE A 70 -1.89 15.05 0.63
N LEU A 71 -1.50 14.97 -0.65
CA LEU A 71 -2.01 13.96 -1.58
C LEU A 71 -1.57 12.54 -1.19
N VAL A 72 -0.36 12.36 -0.68
CA VAL A 72 0.10 11.07 -0.13
C VAL A 72 -0.81 10.65 1.03
N ILE A 73 -1.04 11.55 1.99
CA ILE A 73 -1.92 11.28 3.15
C ILE A 73 -3.35 10.98 2.69
N ALA A 74 -3.91 11.82 1.81
CA ALA A 74 -5.25 11.65 1.28
C ALA A 74 -5.39 10.32 0.51
N GLY A 75 -4.39 9.94 -0.28
CA GLY A 75 -4.34 8.66 -0.98
C GLY A 75 -4.34 7.48 -0.01
N TYR A 76 -3.54 7.52 1.06
CA TYR A 76 -3.59 6.49 2.09
C TYR A 76 -4.96 6.43 2.79
N VAL A 77 -5.53 7.55 3.20
CA VAL A 77 -6.86 7.59 3.84
C VAL A 77 -7.92 6.98 2.92
N LEU A 78 -7.94 7.37 1.64
CA LEU A 78 -8.85 6.79 0.64
C LEU A 78 -8.64 5.28 0.49
N PHE A 79 -7.39 4.83 0.47
CA PHE A 79 -7.06 3.41 0.40
C PHE A 79 -7.68 2.65 1.58
N PHE A 80 -7.48 3.08 2.83
CA PHE A 80 -8.02 2.40 4.02
C PHE A 80 -9.54 2.39 4.07
N LEU A 81 -10.18 3.51 3.76
CA LEU A 81 -11.63 3.61 3.74
C LEU A 81 -12.23 2.60 2.75
N ASN A 82 -11.60 2.41 1.59
CA ASN A 82 -12.09 1.50 0.58
C ASN A 82 -11.71 0.04 0.85
N ILE A 83 -10.59 -0.23 1.51
CA ILE A 83 -10.29 -1.58 2.01
C ILE A 83 -11.32 -1.97 3.09
N LYS A 84 -11.67 -1.07 4.01
CA LYS A 84 -12.72 -1.35 5.01
C LYS A 84 -14.05 -1.68 4.34
N LYS A 85 -14.50 -0.84 3.39
CA LYS A 85 -15.71 -1.11 2.60
C LYS A 85 -15.60 -2.43 1.82
N PHE A 86 -14.42 -2.77 1.33
CA PHE A 86 -14.15 -4.04 0.67
C PHE A 86 -14.31 -5.24 1.62
N VAL A 87 -14.00 -5.10 2.92
CA VAL A 87 -14.35 -6.11 3.94
C VAL A 87 -15.86 -6.25 4.06
N ASP A 88 -16.56 -5.13 4.17
CA ASP A 88 -18.00 -5.12 4.47
C ASP A 88 -18.85 -5.72 3.34
N ILE A 89 -18.41 -5.61 2.09
CA ILE A 89 -19.13 -6.16 0.93
C ILE A 89 -18.92 -7.67 0.68
N GLN A 90 -18.05 -8.34 1.43
CA GLN A 90 -17.82 -9.78 1.23
C GLN A 90 -19.08 -10.58 1.55
N THR A 91 -19.42 -11.51 0.67
CA THR A 91 -20.67 -12.30 0.73
C THR A 91 -20.60 -13.43 1.74
N THR A 92 -19.41 -14.01 1.95
CA THR A 92 -19.20 -15.11 2.92
C THR A 92 -18.42 -14.63 4.14
N ASP A 93 -18.65 -15.26 5.30
CA ASP A 93 -17.89 -14.96 6.52
C ASP A 93 -16.40 -15.31 6.38
N ALA A 94 -16.09 -16.34 5.60
CA ALA A 94 -14.72 -16.75 5.30
C ALA A 94 -13.99 -15.66 4.50
N ASP A 95 -14.61 -15.13 3.44
CA ASP A 95 -14.03 -14.07 2.63
C ASP A 95 -13.97 -12.75 3.39
N ARG A 96 -14.98 -12.45 4.22
CA ARG A 96 -14.98 -11.29 5.11
C ARG A 96 -13.82 -11.35 6.10
N LYS A 97 -13.57 -12.52 6.70
CA LYS A 97 -12.41 -12.73 7.58
C LYS A 97 -11.09 -12.55 6.83
N ALA A 98 -10.99 -13.08 5.62
CA ALA A 98 -9.80 -12.93 4.78
C ALA A 98 -9.54 -11.47 4.38
N ALA A 99 -10.58 -10.73 3.98
CA ALA A 99 -10.50 -9.31 3.70
C ALA A 99 -10.15 -8.50 4.96
N LYS A 100 -10.66 -8.89 6.13
CA LYS A 100 -10.29 -8.28 7.42
C LYS A 100 -8.82 -8.51 7.76
N ASP A 101 -8.26 -9.69 7.45
CA ASP A 101 -6.82 -9.92 7.61
C ASP A 101 -6.00 -8.97 6.71
N ILE A 102 -6.43 -8.71 5.47
CA ILE A 102 -5.81 -7.71 4.58
C ILE A 102 -5.89 -6.31 5.20
N TYR A 103 -7.06 -5.91 5.71
CA TYR A 103 -7.25 -4.62 6.36
C TYR A 103 -6.33 -4.43 7.58
N ILE A 104 -6.31 -5.42 8.48
CA ILE A 104 -5.44 -5.41 9.67
C ILE A 104 -3.97 -5.37 9.25
N ALA A 105 -3.58 -6.10 8.21
CA ALA A 105 -2.21 -6.09 7.73
C ALA A 105 -1.74 -4.70 7.32
N TYR A 106 -2.55 -3.95 6.56
CA TYR A 106 -2.19 -2.59 6.17
C TYR A 106 -2.10 -1.66 7.38
N ILE A 107 -2.93 -1.84 8.41
CA ILE A 107 -2.80 -1.09 9.67
C ILE A 107 -1.45 -1.41 10.33
N LEU A 108 -1.10 -2.70 10.44
CA LEU A 108 0.16 -3.12 11.04
C LEU A 108 1.37 -2.55 10.29
N LEU A 109 1.34 -2.51 8.95
CA LEU A 109 2.40 -1.93 8.14
C LEU A 109 2.56 -0.43 8.37
N ILE A 110 1.47 0.33 8.58
CA ILE A 110 1.57 1.75 8.95
C ILE A 110 2.10 1.93 10.36
N VAL A 111 1.59 1.15 11.32
CA VAL A 111 2.08 1.21 12.70
C VAL A 111 3.56 0.86 12.75
N ALA A 112 4.02 -0.06 11.89
CA ALA A 112 5.44 -0.36 11.74
C ALA A 112 6.23 0.88 11.31
N ILE A 113 5.79 1.59 10.25
CA ILE A 113 6.44 2.83 9.79
C ILE A 113 6.55 3.84 10.94
N VAL A 114 5.50 4.00 11.74
CA VAL A 114 5.52 4.91 12.91
C VAL A 114 6.49 4.40 13.99
N ALA A 115 6.53 3.09 14.25
CA ALA A 115 7.42 2.50 15.24
C ALA A 115 8.91 2.68 14.89
N ASP A 116 9.26 2.72 13.61
CA ASP A 116 10.65 2.91 13.13
C ASP A 116 11.25 4.26 13.57
N PHE A 117 10.40 5.27 13.85
CA PHE A 117 10.85 6.57 14.37
C PHE A 117 11.32 6.51 15.84
N ILE A 118 11.12 5.39 16.56
CA ILE A 118 11.56 5.23 17.95
C ILE A 118 13.00 4.68 17.96
N PRO A 119 14.00 5.42 18.48
CA PRO A 119 15.38 4.94 18.52
C PRO A 119 15.51 3.61 19.31
N VAL A 120 16.38 2.71 18.84
CA VAL A 120 16.75 1.41 19.47
C VAL A 120 15.61 0.38 19.53
N ILE A 121 14.49 0.69 20.19
CA ILE A 121 13.35 -0.22 20.37
C ILE A 121 12.49 -0.28 19.09
N GLY A 122 12.45 0.81 18.33
CA GLY A 122 11.64 0.93 17.12
C GLY A 122 12.02 -0.04 16.02
N GLY A 123 13.31 -0.31 15.82
CA GLY A 123 13.76 -1.25 14.79
C GLY A 123 13.26 -2.69 15.00
N ILE A 124 13.26 -3.18 16.25
CA ILE A 124 12.72 -4.52 16.57
C ILE A 124 11.20 -4.52 16.44
N ALA A 125 10.52 -3.51 16.98
CA ALA A 125 9.07 -3.40 16.90
C ALA A 125 8.59 -3.30 15.43
N TRP A 126 9.27 -2.48 14.62
CA TRP A 126 9.07 -2.34 13.19
C TRP A 126 9.18 -3.71 12.50
N LEU A 127 10.28 -4.44 12.73
CA LEU A 127 10.52 -5.73 12.06
C LEU A 127 9.40 -6.73 12.38
N VAL A 128 9.00 -6.84 13.65
CA VAL A 128 7.93 -7.74 14.08
C VAL A 128 6.60 -7.36 13.43
N LEU A 129 6.24 -6.08 13.45
CA LEU A 129 4.98 -5.59 12.85
C LEU A 129 4.95 -5.80 11.33
N VAL A 130 6.08 -5.58 10.64
CA VAL A 130 6.23 -5.83 9.20
C VAL A 130 6.00 -7.30 8.88
N ILE A 131 6.66 -8.22 9.61
CA ILE A 131 6.50 -9.66 9.40
C ILE A 131 5.06 -10.10 9.62
N ILE A 132 4.43 -9.70 10.73
CA ILE A 132 3.04 -10.04 11.04
C ILE A 132 2.10 -9.45 9.99
N GLY A 133 2.33 -8.21 9.55
CA GLY A 133 1.58 -7.56 8.48
C GLY A 133 1.63 -8.36 7.18
N TYR A 134 2.82 -8.73 6.72
CA TYR A 134 2.96 -9.54 5.51
C TYR A 134 2.33 -10.93 5.63
N ILE A 135 2.47 -11.60 6.79
CA ILE A 135 1.80 -12.89 7.03
C ILE A 135 0.27 -12.75 6.92
N LYS A 136 -0.29 -11.66 7.47
CA LYS A 136 -1.72 -11.36 7.37
C LYS A 136 -2.16 -11.08 5.92
N LEU A 137 -1.39 -10.31 5.15
CA LEU A 137 -1.64 -10.11 3.70
C LEU A 137 -1.63 -11.44 2.95
N LEU A 138 -0.62 -12.27 3.19
CA LEU A 138 -0.51 -13.59 2.56
C LEU A 138 -1.68 -14.49 2.93
N SER A 139 -2.08 -14.53 4.21
CA SER A 139 -3.24 -15.28 4.68
C SER A 139 -4.53 -14.83 3.97
N GLY A 140 -4.78 -13.53 3.96
CA GLY A 140 -5.97 -12.96 3.34
C GLY A 140 -6.04 -13.27 1.84
N PHE A 141 -5.02 -12.93 1.07
CA PHE A 141 -5.01 -13.20 -0.38
C PHE A 141 -4.94 -14.69 -0.73
N LYS A 142 -4.33 -15.54 0.12
CA LYS A 142 -4.37 -17.01 -0.04
C LYS A 142 -5.80 -17.53 0.10
N SER A 143 -6.57 -17.03 1.06
CA SER A 143 -7.96 -17.43 1.23
C SER A 143 -8.82 -16.94 0.07
N LEU A 144 -8.68 -15.67 -0.32
CA LEU A 144 -9.48 -15.06 -1.39
C LEU A 144 -9.19 -15.68 -2.77
N LYS A 145 -7.94 -16.05 -3.07
CA LYS A 145 -7.63 -16.74 -4.34
C LYS A 145 -8.24 -18.14 -4.45
N THR A 146 -8.69 -18.72 -3.35
CA THR A 146 -9.39 -20.02 -3.30
C THR A 146 -10.87 -19.88 -2.96
N SER A 147 -11.40 -18.66 -2.87
CA SER A 147 -12.80 -18.41 -2.51
C SER A 147 -13.74 -19.06 -3.52
N ALA A 148 -14.74 -19.78 -3.01
CA ALA A 148 -15.81 -20.34 -3.85
C ALA A 148 -16.82 -19.29 -4.32
N ALA A 149 -16.91 -18.14 -3.63
CA ALA A 149 -17.83 -17.06 -3.98
C ALA A 149 -17.25 -16.12 -5.05
N TRP A 150 -15.93 -16.08 -5.20
CA TRP A 150 -15.27 -15.23 -6.17
C TRP A 150 -15.17 -15.90 -7.55
N THR A 151 -15.31 -15.09 -8.59
CA THR A 151 -15.06 -15.52 -9.98
C THR A 151 -13.60 -15.87 -10.22
N ASP A 152 -13.33 -16.64 -11.27
CA ASP A 152 -11.96 -16.99 -11.69
C ASP A 152 -11.07 -15.78 -11.91
N GLU A 153 -11.63 -14.69 -12.45
CA GLU A 153 -10.89 -13.46 -12.71
C GLU A 153 -10.46 -12.80 -11.38
N ALA A 154 -11.36 -12.69 -10.40
CA ALA A 154 -11.01 -12.12 -9.10
C ALA A 154 -10.06 -13.03 -8.31
N ARG A 155 -10.22 -14.35 -8.39
CA ARG A 155 -9.28 -15.32 -7.81
C ARG A 155 -7.88 -15.21 -8.42
N SER A 156 -7.80 -15.07 -9.74
CA SER A 156 -6.56 -14.80 -10.47
C SER A 156 -5.93 -13.49 -10.00
N GLY A 157 -6.74 -12.44 -9.80
CA GLY A 157 -6.31 -11.16 -9.24
C GLY A 157 -5.73 -11.28 -7.84
N ALA A 158 -6.41 -11.97 -6.92
CA ALA A 158 -5.88 -12.26 -5.59
C ALA A 158 -4.59 -13.10 -5.65
N GLY A 159 -4.51 -14.04 -6.60
CA GLY A 159 -3.29 -14.83 -6.85
C GLY A 159 -2.10 -13.97 -7.26
N LEU A 160 -2.30 -12.95 -8.11
CA LEU A 160 -1.25 -12.00 -8.46
C LEU A 160 -0.76 -11.22 -7.24
N ILE A 161 -1.69 -10.67 -6.44
CA ILE A 161 -1.32 -9.90 -5.24
C ILE A 161 -0.64 -10.80 -4.21
N PHE A 162 -1.09 -12.05 -4.05
CA PHE A 162 -0.45 -13.05 -3.19
C PHE A 162 1.02 -13.28 -3.60
N SER A 163 1.28 -13.56 -4.88
CA SER A 163 2.64 -13.75 -5.39
C SER A 163 3.49 -12.49 -5.23
N SER A 164 2.93 -11.31 -5.51
CA SER A 164 3.59 -10.02 -5.26
C SER A 164 3.97 -9.84 -3.79
N THR A 165 3.09 -10.23 -2.87
CA THR A 165 3.32 -10.12 -1.42
C THR A 165 4.48 -11.01 -0.96
N ILE A 166 4.65 -12.20 -1.55
CA ILE A 166 5.81 -13.06 -1.28
C ILE A 166 7.10 -12.35 -1.67
N TRP A 167 7.14 -11.76 -2.87
CA TRP A 167 8.32 -11.03 -3.34
C TRP A 167 8.62 -9.79 -2.48
N LEU A 168 7.59 -9.06 -2.02
CA LEU A 168 7.76 -7.94 -1.11
C LEU A 168 8.32 -8.37 0.25
N LEU A 169 7.81 -9.48 0.80
CA LEU A 169 8.34 -10.02 2.06
C LEU A 169 9.80 -10.48 1.90
N ALA A 170 10.12 -11.20 0.81
CA ALA A 170 11.50 -11.59 0.52
C ALA A 170 12.42 -10.37 0.37
N GLY A 171 11.97 -9.34 -0.36
CA GLY A 171 12.67 -8.08 -0.50
C GLY A 171 12.89 -7.37 0.84
N ALA A 172 11.88 -7.32 1.70
CA ALA A 172 11.97 -6.73 3.04
C ALA A 172 13.01 -7.47 3.90
N VAL A 173 13.04 -8.80 3.87
CA VAL A 173 14.04 -9.60 4.63
C VAL A 173 15.45 -9.40 4.06
N ILE A 174 15.62 -9.39 2.73
CA ILE A 174 16.93 -9.18 2.09
C ILE A 174 17.45 -7.75 2.38
N SER A 175 16.56 -6.76 2.47
CA SER A 175 16.92 -5.36 2.74
C SER A 175 17.57 -5.12 4.11
N ILE A 176 17.48 -6.10 5.03
CA ILE A 176 18.18 -6.08 6.32
C ILE A 176 19.71 -6.18 6.12
N ILE A 177 20.17 -6.78 5.01
CA ILE A 177 21.59 -6.94 4.71
C ILE A 177 22.14 -5.63 4.11
N PRO A 178 23.04 -4.92 4.80
CA PRO A 178 23.64 -3.69 4.28
C PRO A 178 24.37 -3.94 2.94
N PHE A 179 24.37 -2.95 2.05
CA PHE A 179 25.09 -2.93 0.75
C PHE A 179 24.56 -3.84 -0.38
N VAL A 180 23.44 -4.55 -0.18
CA VAL A 180 22.80 -5.31 -1.28
C VAL A 180 21.72 -4.46 -1.98
N GLY A 181 22.00 -4.04 -3.21
CA GLY A 181 20.96 -4.01 -4.25
C GLY A 181 19.93 -2.87 -4.27
N GLY A 182 20.26 -1.65 -3.83
CA GLY A 182 19.30 -0.52 -3.85
C GLY A 182 18.63 -0.27 -5.22
N PHE A 183 19.39 -0.33 -6.31
CA PHE A 183 18.86 -0.16 -7.67
C PHE A 183 18.01 -1.35 -8.16
N LEU A 184 18.49 -2.58 -7.95
CA LEU A 184 17.75 -3.79 -8.33
C LEU A 184 16.45 -3.92 -7.55
N ASN A 185 16.47 -3.60 -6.25
CA ASN A 185 15.29 -3.60 -5.40
C ASN A 185 14.25 -2.57 -5.87
N ALA A 186 14.68 -1.39 -6.32
CA ALA A 186 13.78 -0.38 -6.89
C ALA A 186 13.08 -0.89 -8.17
N LEU A 187 13.80 -1.54 -9.08
CA LEU A 187 13.21 -2.13 -10.29
C LEU A 187 12.22 -3.26 -9.98
N ILE A 188 12.58 -4.15 -9.05
CA ILE A 188 11.68 -5.23 -8.59
C ILE A 188 10.41 -4.65 -7.96
N THR A 189 10.56 -3.64 -7.10
CA THR A 189 9.44 -2.96 -6.45
C THR A 189 8.52 -2.30 -7.47
N LEU A 190 9.07 -1.71 -8.53
CA LEU A 190 8.29 -1.13 -9.63
C LEU A 190 7.48 -2.18 -10.40
N ILE A 191 8.08 -3.33 -10.72
CA ILE A 191 7.37 -4.44 -11.37
C ILE A 191 6.24 -4.97 -10.47
N ILE A 192 6.52 -5.10 -9.17
CA ILE A 192 5.54 -5.53 -8.17
C ILE A 192 4.38 -4.53 -8.09
N PHE A 193 4.65 -3.23 -8.11
CA PHE A 193 3.62 -2.18 -8.09
C PHE A 193 2.59 -2.38 -9.22
N PHE A 194 3.05 -2.56 -10.47
CA PHE A 194 2.15 -2.82 -11.59
C PHE A 194 1.41 -4.15 -11.47
N THR A 195 2.05 -5.17 -10.89
CA THR A 195 1.43 -6.47 -10.64
C THR A 195 0.30 -6.37 -9.60
N ILE A 196 0.49 -5.57 -8.54
CA ILE A 196 -0.54 -5.28 -7.54
C ILE A 196 -1.71 -4.53 -8.17
N LEU A 197 -1.45 -3.50 -8.99
CA LEU A 197 -2.50 -2.79 -9.72
C LEU A 197 -3.28 -3.70 -10.66
N ARG A 198 -2.59 -4.58 -11.38
CA ARG A 198 -3.23 -5.58 -12.25
C ARG A 198 -4.07 -6.55 -11.42
N GLY A 199 -3.56 -6.99 -10.27
CA GLY A 199 -4.29 -7.83 -9.33
C GLY A 199 -5.61 -7.19 -8.89
N TRP A 200 -5.57 -5.92 -8.46
CA TRP A 200 -6.77 -5.18 -8.08
C TRP A 200 -7.72 -4.94 -9.25
N LYS A 201 -7.23 -4.69 -10.47
CA LYS A 201 -8.08 -4.58 -11.67
C LYS A 201 -8.83 -5.87 -11.98
N LYS A 202 -8.17 -7.02 -11.83
CA LYS A 202 -8.81 -8.33 -11.98
C LYS A 202 -9.85 -8.59 -10.90
N ILE A 203 -9.54 -8.25 -9.64
CA ILE A 203 -10.51 -8.29 -8.52
C ILE A 203 -11.72 -7.40 -8.84
N GLN A 204 -11.49 -6.16 -9.31
CA GLN A 204 -12.55 -5.24 -9.70
C GLN A 204 -13.47 -5.80 -10.80
N ALA A 205 -12.88 -6.44 -11.82
CA ALA A 205 -13.63 -7.03 -12.93
C ALA A 205 -14.42 -8.28 -12.52
N GLY A 206 -13.92 -9.03 -11.53
CA GLY A 206 -14.46 -10.32 -11.12
C GLY A 206 -15.40 -10.28 -9.91
N ALA A 207 -16.42 -9.42 -9.90
CA ALA A 207 -17.40 -9.37 -8.80
C ALA A 207 -17.93 -10.78 -8.45
N PRO A 208 -18.13 -11.11 -7.15
CA PRO A 208 -18.70 -12.40 -6.75
C PRO A 208 -19.99 -12.69 -7.53
N ALA A 209 -20.11 -13.90 -8.08
CA ALA A 209 -21.35 -14.34 -8.70
C ALA A 209 -22.39 -14.55 -7.58
N ALA A 210 -23.61 -14.05 -7.80
CA ALA A 210 -24.73 -14.24 -6.89
C ALA A 210 -25.15 -15.72 -6.82
#